data_AF-A0A135VIL5-F1
#
_entry.id   AF-A0A135VIL5-F1
#
_cell.length_a   1.000
_cell.length_b   1.000
_cell.length_c   1.000
_cell.angle_alpha   90.00
_cell.angle_beta   90.00
_cell.angle_gamma   90.00
#
_symmetry.space_group_name_H-M   'P 1'
#
loop_
_entity.id
_entity.type
_entity.pdbx_description
1 polymer ?
#
loop_
_entity_poly.entity_id
_entity_poly.type
_entity_poly.pdbx_seq_one_letter_code
_entity_poly.pdbx_strand_id
1 'polypeptide(L)'
;MSSFSDEFSVPENYTMEDIKYGVKSWNASYLGKDYIMEVISERHIVLTKAKHDMRLCFYPCIALLIGIPLLFLIMMASPFLAIFGVFLYIGIVVVVEVIAVYLFCLKPKKVEYSITFTHDMPIHVRVIATGEIGMSEHEYQGLKNSLHGGRSDPRQGLELDY
;
A
#
# COMPACT_ATOMS: atom_id res chain seq x y z
N MET A 1 0.45 15.05 6.35
CA MET A 1 -0.24 13.75 6.33
C MET A 1 -1.61 14.03 5.74
N SER A 2 -1.91 13.52 4.55
CA SER A 2 -3.21 13.73 3.91
C SER A 2 -4.26 12.86 4.60
N SER A 3 -5.43 13.43 4.85
CA SER A 3 -6.62 12.74 5.33
C SER A 3 -7.76 12.97 4.36
N PHE A 4 -8.44 11.91 3.97
CA PHE A 4 -9.63 11.93 3.13
C PHE A 4 -10.78 11.30 3.91
N SER A 5 -11.96 11.90 3.85
CA SER A 5 -13.17 11.37 4.46
C SER A 5 -14.23 11.30 3.39
N ASP A 6 -14.85 10.14 3.26
CA ASP A 6 -15.98 9.88 2.37
C ASP A 6 -17.09 9.24 3.17
N GLU A 7 -18.33 9.61 2.85
CA GLU A 7 -19.51 9.12 3.53
C GLU A 7 -20.55 8.76 2.48
N PHE A 8 -21.06 7.53 2.57
CA PHE A 8 -22.04 7.02 1.62
C PHE A 8 -23.06 6.11 2.30
N SER A 9 -24.26 6.06 1.73
CA SER A 9 -25.35 5.20 2.18
C SER A 9 -25.32 3.86 1.47
N VAL A 10 -25.48 2.77 2.21
CA VAL A 10 -25.63 1.40 1.67
C VAL A 10 -27.08 1.19 1.20
N PRO A 11 -27.35 0.33 0.20
CA PRO A 11 -28.72 0.03 -0.22
C PRO A 11 -29.60 -0.40 0.96
N GLU A 12 -30.87 0.03 0.97
CA GLU A 12 -31.82 -0.15 2.10
C GLU A 12 -32.07 -1.62 2.48
N ASN A 13 -31.74 -2.56 1.59
CA ASN A 13 -31.92 -4.00 1.81
C ASN A 13 -30.74 -4.67 2.52
N TYR A 14 -29.68 -3.93 2.87
CA TYR A 14 -28.47 -4.48 3.48
C TYR A 14 -28.54 -4.45 4.99
N THR A 15 -28.20 -5.58 5.60
CA THR A 15 -28.01 -5.68 7.04
C THR A 15 -26.58 -5.34 7.43
N MET A 16 -26.35 -5.14 8.73
CA MET A 16 -24.99 -4.93 9.27
C MET A 16 -24.09 -6.14 8.98
N GLU A 17 -24.66 -7.34 8.96
CA GLU A 17 -23.99 -8.59 8.63
C GLU A 17 -23.51 -8.62 7.17
N ASP A 18 -24.32 -8.12 6.24
CA ASP A 18 -23.97 -8.04 4.82
C ASP A 18 -22.80 -7.07 4.59
N ILE A 19 -22.81 -5.94 5.31
CA ILE A 19 -21.74 -4.94 5.27
C ILE A 19 -20.44 -5.53 5.82
N LYS A 20 -20.50 -6.20 6.99
CA LYS A 20 -19.35 -6.90 7.57
C LYS A 20 -18.82 -7.99 6.63
N TYR A 21 -19.71 -8.70 5.94
CA TYR A 21 -19.34 -9.69 4.93
C TYR A 21 -18.64 -9.03 3.74
N GLY A 22 -19.13 -7.90 3.24
CA GLY A 22 -18.51 -7.12 2.17
C GLY A 22 -17.10 -6.61 2.49
N VAL A 23 -16.85 -6.20 3.75
CA VAL A 23 -15.50 -5.85 4.22
C VAL A 23 -14.59 -7.07 4.26
N LYS A 24 -15.08 -8.20 4.80
CA LYS A 24 -14.31 -9.46 4.88
C LYS A 24 -13.99 -10.04 3.51
N SER A 25 -14.96 -10.03 2.58
CA SER A 25 -14.77 -10.55 1.22
C SER A 25 -13.78 -9.69 0.45
N TRP A 26 -13.83 -8.37 0.59
CA TRP A 26 -12.81 -7.48 0.04
C TRP A 26 -11.44 -7.72 0.66
N ASN A 27 -11.35 -7.91 1.97
CA ASN A 27 -10.08 -8.21 2.65
C ASN A 27 -9.48 -9.54 2.17
N ALA A 28 -10.32 -10.50 1.77
CA ALA A 28 -9.87 -11.77 1.17
C ALA A 28 -9.50 -11.64 -0.32
N SER A 29 -9.86 -10.54 -0.98
CA SER A 29 -9.59 -10.31 -2.40
C SER A 29 -8.12 -9.92 -2.66
N TYR A 30 -7.70 -9.97 -3.92
CA TYR A 30 -6.36 -9.54 -4.33
C TYR A 30 -6.07 -8.06 -4.01
N LEU A 31 -7.10 -7.23 -3.85
CA LEU A 31 -6.98 -5.81 -3.50
C LEU A 31 -6.81 -5.59 -1.99
N GLY A 32 -7.44 -6.44 -1.18
CA GLY A 32 -7.50 -6.29 0.28
C GLY A 32 -6.55 -7.20 1.06
N LYS A 33 -6.01 -8.28 0.47
CA LYS A 33 -5.23 -9.31 1.18
C LYS A 33 -4.03 -8.82 2.00
N ASP A 34 -3.48 -7.67 1.66
CA ASP A 34 -2.33 -7.06 2.35
C ASP A 34 -2.75 -6.12 3.50
N TYR A 35 -4.05 -5.94 3.73
CA TYR A 35 -4.59 -5.15 4.82
C TYR A 35 -4.80 -6.02 6.07
N ILE A 36 -4.38 -5.47 7.20
CA ILE A 36 -4.66 -6.03 8.52
C ILE A 36 -5.98 -5.42 8.98
N MET A 37 -6.96 -6.27 9.27
CA MET A 37 -8.26 -5.87 9.77
C MET A 37 -8.30 -5.96 11.30
N GLU A 38 -8.48 -4.82 11.94
CA GLU A 38 -8.69 -4.69 13.38
C GLU A 38 -10.14 -4.27 13.65
N VAL A 39 -10.86 -5.07 14.44
CA VAL A 39 -12.26 -4.81 14.78
C VAL A 39 -12.28 -4.16 16.17
N ILE A 40 -12.41 -2.83 16.20
CA ILE A 40 -12.42 -2.05 17.46
C ILE A 40 -13.78 -2.17 18.15
N SER A 41 -14.85 -2.16 17.37
CA SER A 41 -16.20 -2.44 17.85
C SER A 41 -17.02 -3.09 16.74
N GLU A 42 -18.23 -3.56 17.05
CA GLU A 42 -19.13 -4.06 16.02
C GLU A 42 -19.42 -3.06 14.91
N ARG A 43 -19.23 -1.75 15.18
CA ARG A 43 -19.51 -0.64 14.27
C ARG A 43 -18.28 0.13 13.83
N HIS A 44 -17.09 -0.32 14.22
CA HIS A 44 -15.84 0.37 13.90
C HIS A 44 -14.79 -0.65 13.54
N ILE A 45 -14.38 -0.61 12.27
CA ILE A 45 -13.36 -1.50 11.72
C ILE A 45 -12.24 -0.61 11.19
N VAL A 46 -11.00 -0.97 11.52
CA VAL A 46 -9.80 -0.31 11.00
C VAL A 46 -9.06 -1.28 10.10
N LEU A 47 -8.80 -0.87 8.87
CA LEU A 47 -8.00 -1.62 7.90
C LEU A 47 -6.68 -0.89 7.71
N THR A 48 -5.58 -1.52 8.12
CA THR A 48 -4.24 -0.92 8.02
C THR A 48 -3.39 -1.71 7.03
N LYS A 49 -2.80 -1.01 6.06
CA LYS A 49 -1.76 -1.56 5.19
C LYS A 49 -0.48 -0.74 5.33
N ALA A 50 0.61 -1.43 5.59
CA ALA A 50 1.94 -0.87 5.48
C ALA A 50 2.54 -1.35 4.14
N LYS A 51 2.62 -0.46 3.15
CA LYS A 51 3.26 -0.78 1.88
C LYS A 51 4.72 -0.33 1.96
N HIS A 52 5.62 -1.31 1.91
CA HIS A 52 7.02 -1.04 1.58
C HIS A 52 7.13 -0.89 0.07
N ASP A 53 7.67 0.24 -0.40
CA ASP A 53 7.92 0.43 -1.81
C ASP A 53 9.22 -0.27 -2.21
N MET A 54 9.14 -1.59 -2.39
CA MET A 54 10.27 -2.43 -2.77
C MET A 54 10.90 -1.97 -4.09
N ARG A 55 10.11 -1.39 -5.02
CA ARG A 55 10.63 -0.86 -6.30
C ARG A 55 11.62 0.28 -6.05
N LEU A 56 11.34 1.15 -5.07
CA LEU A 56 12.25 2.22 -4.65
C LEU A 56 13.50 1.71 -3.93
N CYS A 57 13.43 0.59 -3.20
CA CYS A 57 14.63 -0.06 -2.65
C CYS A 57 15.53 -0.67 -3.78
N PHE A 58 15.05 -0.89 -5.02
CA PHE A 58 15.86 -1.41 -6.15
C PHE A 58 16.60 -0.34 -7.00
N TYR A 59 16.13 0.91 -7.03
CA TYR A 59 16.82 1.99 -7.76
C TYR A 59 18.27 2.25 -7.31
N PRO A 60 18.64 2.22 -6.01
CA PRO A 60 20.04 2.34 -5.62
C PRO A 60 20.91 1.19 -6.16
N CYS A 61 20.38 -0.03 -6.23
CA CYS A 61 21.09 -1.17 -6.83
C CYS A 61 21.36 -0.96 -8.33
N ILE A 62 20.42 -0.37 -9.06
CA ILE A 62 20.59 -0.05 -10.50
C ILE A 62 21.58 1.11 -10.69
N ALA A 63 21.53 2.14 -9.84
CA ALA A 63 22.48 3.25 -9.87
C ALA A 63 23.92 2.79 -9.63
N LEU A 64 24.11 1.81 -8.74
CA LEU A 64 25.40 1.14 -8.49
C LEU A 64 25.94 0.45 -9.74
N LEU A 65 25.10 -0.25 -10.51
CA LEU A 65 25.51 -0.95 -11.73
C LEU A 65 25.95 0.02 -12.85
N ILE A 66 25.33 1.20 -12.93
CA ILE A 66 25.68 2.24 -13.92
C ILE A 66 26.97 2.98 -13.52
N GLY A 67 27.28 3.08 -12.22
CA GLY A 67 28.49 3.74 -11.75
C GLY A 67 29.79 2.91 -11.91
N ILE A 68 29.70 1.59 -12.04
CA ILE A 68 30.85 0.69 -12.29
C ILE A 68 31.63 1.06 -13.57
N PRO A 69 30.99 1.29 -14.74
CA PRO A 69 31.71 1.73 -15.94
C PRO A 69 32.35 3.11 -15.80
N LEU A 70 31.76 4.02 -15.02
CA LEU A 70 32.34 5.34 -14.75
C LEU A 70 33.62 5.21 -13.91
N LEU A 71 33.61 4.31 -12.93
CA LEU A 71 34.78 3.94 -12.13
C LEU A 71 35.93 3.40 -12.99
N PHE A 72 35.60 2.51 -13.94
CA PHE A 72 36.58 1.97 -14.90
C PHE A 72 37.24 3.06 -15.75
N LEU A 73 36.48 4.07 -16.21
CA LEU A 73 37.01 5.20 -16.96
C LEU A 73 37.95 6.09 -16.13
N ILE A 74 37.65 6.30 -14.85
CA ILE A 74 38.50 7.09 -13.94
C ILE A 74 39.81 6.33 -13.64
N MET A 75 39.74 5.00 -13.49
CA MET A 75 40.93 4.16 -13.29
C MET A 75 41.90 4.18 -14.47
N MET A 76 41.41 4.35 -15.70
CA MET A 76 42.24 4.45 -16.90
C MET A 76 42.96 5.80 -17.05
N ALA A 77 42.48 6.86 -16.38
CA ALA A 77 42.98 8.23 -16.60
C ALA A 77 44.21 8.59 -15.75
N SER A 78 44.27 8.15 -14.48
CA SER A 78 45.42 8.43 -13.59
C SER A 78 45.29 7.65 -12.28
N PRO A 79 46.38 7.03 -11.76
CA PRO A 79 46.34 6.22 -10.54
C PRO A 79 46.05 7.02 -9.26
N PHE A 80 46.49 8.29 -9.18
CA PHE A 80 46.18 9.15 -8.02
C PHE A 80 44.73 9.64 -8.02
N LEU A 81 44.20 9.99 -9.22
CA LEU A 81 42.80 10.35 -9.39
C LEU A 81 41.88 9.13 -9.22
N ALA A 82 42.37 7.94 -9.56
CA ALA A 82 41.66 6.68 -9.35
C ALA A 82 41.40 6.40 -7.87
N ILE A 83 42.40 6.53 -7.01
CA ILE A 83 42.24 6.28 -5.57
C ILE A 83 41.25 7.28 -4.97
N PHE A 84 41.43 8.58 -5.23
CA PHE A 84 40.53 9.61 -4.71
C PHE A 84 39.09 9.47 -5.26
N GLY A 85 38.96 9.16 -6.55
CA GLY A 85 37.67 8.92 -7.20
C GLY A 85 36.95 7.68 -6.66
N VAL A 86 37.68 6.61 -6.34
CA VAL A 86 37.12 5.39 -5.72
C VAL A 86 36.58 5.71 -4.32
N PHE A 87 37.34 6.40 -3.47
CA PHE A 87 36.88 6.77 -2.13
C PHE A 87 35.65 7.68 -2.17
N LEU A 88 35.64 8.66 -3.08
CA LEU A 88 34.54 9.59 -3.22
C LEU A 88 33.28 8.91 -3.78
N TYR A 89 33.43 8.00 -4.75
CA TYR A 89 32.35 7.18 -5.28
C TYR A 89 31.73 6.28 -4.21
N ILE A 90 32.57 5.50 -3.49
CA ILE A 90 32.09 4.61 -2.42
C ILE A 90 31.37 5.43 -1.34
N GLY A 91 31.93 6.59 -0.95
CA GLY A 91 31.30 7.48 0.03
C GLY A 91 29.92 7.96 -0.41
N ILE A 92 29.78 8.42 -1.65
CA ILE A 92 28.48 8.87 -2.19
C ILE A 92 27.48 7.71 -2.25
N VAL A 93 27.91 6.54 -2.75
CA VAL A 93 27.04 5.35 -2.85
C VAL A 93 26.51 4.95 -1.48
N VAL A 94 27.37 4.83 -0.48
CA VAL A 94 26.97 4.41 0.87
C VAL A 94 25.99 5.41 1.48
N VAL A 95 26.23 6.72 1.31
CA VAL A 95 25.32 7.76 1.82
C VAL A 95 23.96 7.70 1.12
N VAL A 96 23.94 7.54 -0.21
CA VAL A 96 22.70 7.46 -0.98
C VAL A 96 21.91 6.19 -0.63
N GLU A 97 22.59 5.05 -0.47
CA GLU A 97 21.95 3.80 -0.04
C GLU A 97 21.34 3.92 1.35
N VAL A 98 22.08 4.47 2.32
CA VAL A 98 21.58 4.66 3.69
C VAL A 98 20.35 5.57 3.70
N ILE A 99 20.37 6.67 2.96
CA ILE A 99 19.22 7.59 2.84
C ILE A 99 18.04 6.88 2.18
N ALA A 100 18.27 6.12 1.11
CA ALA A 100 17.23 5.37 0.41
C ALA A 100 16.60 4.30 1.31
N VAL A 101 17.41 3.51 2.01
CA VAL A 101 16.93 2.50 2.96
C VAL A 101 16.12 3.15 4.08
N TYR A 102 16.59 4.27 4.63
CA TYR A 102 15.90 5.00 5.68
C TYR A 102 14.54 5.56 5.21
N LEU A 103 14.48 6.17 4.04
CA LEU A 103 13.26 6.80 3.54
C LEU A 103 12.24 5.79 3.01
N PHE A 104 12.67 4.72 2.34
CA PHE A 104 11.77 3.82 1.62
C PHE A 104 11.55 2.48 2.32
N CYS A 105 12.57 1.95 2.97
CA CYS A 105 12.47 0.65 3.63
C CYS A 105 12.09 0.82 5.12
N LEU A 106 12.53 1.88 5.83
CA LEU A 106 12.20 2.12 7.25
C LEU A 106 10.97 3.01 7.52
N LYS A 107 10.59 3.89 6.59
CA LYS A 107 9.32 4.65 6.66
C LYS A 107 8.30 4.05 5.69
N PRO A 108 7.63 2.92 6.02
CA PRO A 108 6.61 2.37 5.16
C PRO A 108 5.51 3.40 4.93
N LYS A 109 5.03 3.45 3.69
CA LYS A 109 3.85 4.22 3.35
C LYS A 109 2.66 3.49 3.96
N LYS A 110 2.10 4.06 5.02
CA LYS A 110 0.94 3.51 5.69
C LYS A 110 -0.32 4.10 5.07
N VAL A 111 -1.30 3.24 4.83
CA VAL A 111 -2.67 3.61 4.48
C VAL A 111 -3.56 2.96 5.53
N GLU A 112 -4.40 3.77 6.16
CA GLU A 112 -5.35 3.32 7.17
C GLU A 112 -6.75 3.75 6.76
N TYR A 113 -7.68 2.81 6.67
CA TYR A 113 -9.10 3.06 6.48
C TYR A 113 -9.85 2.76 7.77
N SER A 114 -10.35 3.81 8.41
CA SER A 114 -11.26 3.68 9.56
C SER A 114 -12.70 3.75 9.07
N ILE A 115 -13.41 2.63 9.15
CA ILE A 115 -14.79 2.46 8.71
C ILE A 115 -15.72 2.53 9.93
N THR A 116 -16.65 3.48 9.93
CA THR A 116 -17.66 3.64 10.99
C THR A 116 -19.07 3.50 10.40
N PHE A 117 -19.95 2.81 11.12
CA PHE A 117 -21.33 2.55 10.68
C PHE A 117 -22.34 3.26 11.59
N THR A 118 -23.34 3.94 11.02
CA THR A 118 -24.48 4.49 11.77
C THR A 118 -25.53 3.42 12.08
N HIS A 119 -26.37 3.68 13.08
CA HIS A 119 -27.41 2.74 13.50
C HIS A 119 -28.74 2.92 12.75
N ASP A 120 -28.94 4.10 12.17
CA ASP A 120 -30.19 4.49 11.52
C ASP A 120 -30.26 3.96 10.10
N MET A 121 -31.47 3.64 9.61
CA MET A 121 -31.69 3.33 8.20
C MET A 121 -31.92 4.63 7.41
N PRO A 122 -31.27 4.82 6.24
CA PRO A 122 -30.27 3.94 5.63
C PRO A 122 -28.94 3.94 6.39
N ILE A 123 -28.27 2.78 6.45
CA ILE A 123 -26.96 2.66 7.13
C ILE A 123 -25.93 3.52 6.37
N HIS A 124 -25.35 4.49 7.06
CA HIS A 124 -24.28 5.32 6.54
C HIS A 124 -22.93 4.72 6.93
N VAL A 125 -22.06 4.59 5.94
CA VAL A 125 -20.66 4.18 6.12
C VAL A 125 -19.80 5.42 5.97
N ARG A 126 -19.06 5.75 7.01
CA ARG A 126 -18.00 6.76 6.96
C ARG A 126 -16.66 6.06 6.87
N VAL A 127 -15.89 6.36 5.82
CA VAL A 127 -14.52 5.86 5.67
C VAL A 127 -13.56 7.04 5.79
N ILE A 128 -12.70 6.99 6.80
CA ILE A 128 -11.60 7.94 6.99
C ILE A 128 -10.32 7.25 6.52
N ALA A 129 -9.78 7.73 5.41
CA ALA A 129 -8.49 7.30 4.88
C ALA A 129 -7.39 8.23 5.37
N THR A 130 -6.32 7.70 5.96
CA THR A 130 -5.14 8.48 6.33
C THR A 130 -3.88 7.92 5.67
N GLY A 131 -2.97 8.80 5.25
CA GLY A 131 -1.69 8.41 4.64
C GLY A 131 -1.57 8.75 3.15
N GLU A 132 -0.88 7.90 2.38
CA GLU A 132 -0.69 8.07 0.92
C GLU A 132 -1.87 7.53 0.10
N ILE A 133 -2.97 8.26 0.16
CA ILE A 133 -4.29 7.84 -0.36
C ILE A 133 -4.29 7.76 -1.89
N GLY A 134 -3.54 8.64 -2.58
CA GLY A 134 -3.46 8.63 -4.05
C GLY A 134 -2.87 7.34 -4.65
N MET A 135 -2.09 6.58 -3.87
CA MET A 135 -1.53 5.29 -4.31
C MET A 135 -2.47 4.10 -4.06
N SER A 136 -3.56 4.32 -3.32
CA SER A 136 -4.51 3.30 -2.87
C SER A 136 -5.94 3.59 -3.33
N GLU A 137 -6.14 4.57 -4.22
CA GLU A 137 -7.45 4.94 -4.74
C GLU A 137 -8.18 3.76 -5.41
N HIS A 138 -7.48 2.94 -6.19
CA HIS A 138 -8.06 1.72 -6.77
C HIS A 138 -8.47 0.71 -5.70
N GLU A 139 -7.69 0.57 -4.63
CA GLU A 139 -8.00 -0.34 -3.51
C GLU A 139 -9.24 0.18 -2.75
N TYR A 140 -9.32 1.50 -2.54
CA TYR A 140 -10.46 2.19 -1.94
C TYR A 140 -11.75 2.04 -2.77
N GLN A 141 -11.68 2.19 -4.10
CA GLN A 141 -12.84 1.96 -4.97
C GLN A 141 -13.30 0.51 -4.92
N GLY A 142 -12.36 -0.45 -4.83
CA GLY A 142 -12.69 -1.86 -4.61
C GLY A 142 -13.45 -2.09 -3.29
N LEU A 143 -13.03 -1.42 -2.22
CA LEU A 143 -13.69 -1.50 -0.90
C LEU A 143 -15.08 -0.87 -0.95
N LYS A 144 -15.21 0.30 -1.59
CA LYS A 144 -16.50 0.98 -1.77
C LYS A 144 -17.48 0.13 -2.58
N ASN A 145 -16.99 -0.57 -3.60
CA ASN A 145 -17.80 -1.48 -4.44
C ASN A 145 -18.23 -2.74 -3.67
N SER A 146 -17.37 -3.31 -2.82
CA SER A 146 -17.76 -4.47 -2.01
C SER A 146 -18.85 -4.11 -0.99
N LEU A 147 -18.79 -2.89 -0.45
CA LEU A 147 -19.79 -2.35 0.48
C LEU A 147 -21.13 -1.99 -0.19
N HIS A 148 -21.14 -1.64 -1.47
CA HIS A 148 -22.36 -1.35 -2.24
C HIS A 148 -23.02 -2.58 -2.88
N GLY A 149 -22.43 -3.78 -2.73
CA GLY A 149 -23.04 -5.01 -3.22
C GLY A 149 -22.34 -5.68 -4.40
N GLY A 150 -21.01 -5.66 -4.41
CA GLY A 150 -20.22 -6.64 -5.16
C GLY A 150 -20.44 -8.06 -4.63
N ARG A 151 -21.63 -8.62 -4.84
CA ARG A 151 -22.00 -9.99 -4.47
C ARG A 151 -21.40 -10.95 -5.51
N SER A 152 -20.08 -11.14 -5.47
CA SER A 152 -19.47 -12.35 -6.03
C SER A 152 -19.78 -13.48 -5.05
N ASP A 153 -20.85 -14.21 -5.34
CA ASP A 153 -21.31 -15.36 -4.57
C ASP A 153 -20.14 -16.35 -4.37
N PRO A 154 -19.77 -16.72 -3.12
CA PRO A 154 -18.75 -17.74 -2.86
C PRO A 154 -19.12 -19.13 -3.43
N ARG A 155 -20.34 -19.35 -3.92
CA ARG A 155 -20.72 -20.57 -4.64
C ARG A 155 -20.28 -20.63 -6.10
N GLN A 156 -19.84 -19.52 -6.71
CA GLN A 156 -19.37 -19.52 -8.10
C GLN A 156 -17.91 -20.02 -8.28
N GLY A 157 -17.20 -20.32 -7.18
CA GLY A 157 -15.85 -20.89 -7.23
C GLY A 157 -15.79 -22.42 -7.09
N LEU A 158 -16.94 -23.11 -7.04
CA LEU A 158 -17.01 -24.55 -6.79
C LEU A 158 -17.68 -25.36 -7.93
N GLU A 159 -18.09 -24.70 -9.02
CA GLU A 159 -18.54 -25.37 -10.25
C GLU A 159 -17.52 -25.14 -11.35
N LEU A 160 -16.43 -25.91 -11.36
CA LEU A 160 -15.63 -26.24 -12.54
C LEU A 160 -14.65 -27.34 -12.12
N ASP A 161 -15.13 -28.59 -12.15
CA ASP A 161 -14.40 -29.78 -12.60
C ASP A 161 -15.27 -31.02 -12.34
N TYR A 162 -16.12 -31.33 -13.33
CA TYR A 162 -16.61 -32.69 -13.62
C TYR A 162 -16.44 -32.94 -15.11
#